data_AF-A0A8C9JUC9-F1
#
_entry.id   AF-A0A8C9JUC9-F1
#
_cell.length_a   1.000
_cell.length_b   1.000
_cell.length_c   1.000
_cell.angle_alpha   90.00
_cell.angle_beta   90.00
_cell.angle_gamma   90.00
#
_symmetry.space_group_name_H-M   'P 1'
#
loop_
_entity.id
_entity.type
_entity.pdbx_description
1 polymer ?
#
loop_
_entity_poly.entity_id
_entity_poly.type
_entity_poly.pdbx_seq_one_letter_code
_entity_poly.pdbx_strand_id
1 'polypeptide(L)' 'ADKEHGKAMVNSTVFFDIAEDGEPLGHVSFELFADKVPKTAENFHALSTGENRNGYKVSCFHRIIPGFMCQGGDFT' A
#
# COMPACT_ATOMS: atom_id res chain seq x y z
N ALA A 1 -0.52 -30.22 -18.94
CA ALA A 1 0.38 -29.13 -18.51
C ALA A 1 -0.15 -27.86 -19.16
N ASP A 2 -1.17 -27.27 -18.54
CA ASP A 2 -1.81 -26.08 -19.05
C ASP A 2 -0.84 -24.90 -18.95
N LYS A 3 -0.52 -24.33 -20.11
CA LYS A 3 0.09 -23.02 -20.20
C LYS A 3 -1.02 -22.02 -19.96
N GLU A 4 -1.17 -21.55 -18.72
CA GLU A 4 -1.99 -20.37 -18.46
C GLU A 4 -1.41 -19.21 -19.27
N HIS A 5 -2.24 -18.66 -20.16
CA HIS A 5 -1.94 -17.46 -20.92
C HIS A 5 -1.76 -16.33 -19.91
N GLY A 6 -0.56 -15.76 -19.82
CA GLY A 6 -0.22 -14.70 -18.89
C GLY A 6 -1.14 -13.49 -19.06
N LYS A 7 -2.15 -13.39 -18.22
CA LYS A 7 -2.97 -12.18 -18.08
C LYS A 7 -2.02 -11.07 -17.67
N ALA A 8 -1.90 -10.01 -18.49
CA ALA A 8 -1.17 -8.83 -18.08
C ALA A 8 -1.79 -8.31 -16.78
N MET A 9 -1.00 -8.31 -15.69
CA MET A 9 -1.45 -7.78 -14.42
C MET A 9 -1.58 -6.26 -14.56
N VAL A 10 -2.79 -5.75 -14.37
CA VAL A 10 -3.07 -4.31 -14.47
C VAL A 10 -2.56 -3.64 -13.20
N ASN A 11 -1.77 -2.58 -13.36
CA ASN A 11 -1.34 -1.76 -12.23
C ASN A 11 -2.55 -1.11 -11.57
N SER A 12 -2.73 -1.35 -10.27
CA SER A 12 -3.78 -0.74 -9.47
C SER A 12 -3.25 0.50 -8.76
N THR A 13 -4.15 1.43 -8.44
CA THR A 13 -3.84 2.59 -7.61
C THR A 13 -4.50 2.43 -6.25
N VAL A 14 -3.75 2.68 -5.18
CA VAL A 14 -4.27 2.79 -3.81
C VAL A 14 -3.89 4.16 -3.24
N PHE A 15 -4.45 4.53 -2.10
CA PHE A 15 -4.17 5.83 -1.49
C PHE A 15 -4.17 5.77 0.03
N PHE A 16 -3.48 6.72 0.65
CA PHE A 16 -3.56 7.03 2.07
C PHE A 16 -4.00 8.48 2.26
N ASP A 17 -5.02 8.66 3.10
CA ASP A 17 -5.30 9.95 3.72
C ASP A 17 -4.54 9.99 5.05
N ILE A 18 -3.60 10.93 5.16
CA ILE A 18 -2.69 11.04 6.29
C ILE A 18 -3.18 12.17 7.20
N ALA A 19 -3.12 11.94 8.52
CA ALA A 19 -3.43 12.93 9.54
C ALA A 19 -2.34 12.95 10.62
N GLU A 20 -2.15 14.09 11.26
CA GLU A 20 -1.32 14.30 12.45
C GLU A 20 -2.21 14.86 13.56
N ASP A 21 -2.23 14.20 14.72
CA ASP A 21 -3.10 14.55 15.86
C ASP A 21 -4.59 14.74 15.50
N GLY A 22 -5.06 14.00 14.48
CA GLY A 22 -6.43 14.06 13.98
C GLY A 22 -6.68 15.13 12.90
N GLU A 23 -5.71 16.00 12.65
CA GLU A 23 -5.78 17.02 11.61
C GLU A 23 -5.29 16.46 10.25
N PRO A 24 -6.06 16.60 9.16
CA PRO A 24 -5.66 16.11 7.85
C PRO A 24 -4.39 16.81 7.33
N LEU A 25 -3.37 16.01 7.00
CA LEU A 25 -2.14 16.48 6.34
C LEU A 25 -2.23 16.40 4.82
N GLY A 26 -2.95 15.41 4.29
CA GLY A 26 -3.19 15.30 2.85
C GLY A 26 -3.38 13.88 2.34
N HIS A 27 -3.47 13.79 1.02
CA HIS A 27 -3.73 12.56 0.27
C HIS A 27 -2.50 12.14 -0.52
N VAL A 28 -2.09 10.87 -0.37
CA VAL A 28 -0.99 10.27 -1.12
C VAL A 28 -1.52 9.10 -1.94
N SER A 29 -1.39 9.17 -3.26
CA SER A 29 -1.76 8.07 -4.17
C SER A 29 -0.52 7.27 -4.58
N PHE A 30 -0.68 5.96 -4.68
CA PHE A 30 0.38 5.01 -5.07
C PHE A 30 -0.09 4.18 -6.25
N GLU A 31 0.63 4.22 -7.37
CA GLU A 31 0.50 3.21 -8.42
C GLU A 31 1.35 1.99 -8.06
N LEU A 32 0.75 0.80 -8.11
CA LEU A 32 1.42 -0.46 -7.80
C LEU A 32 1.84 -1.15 -9.10
N PHE A 33 3.15 -1.39 -9.25
CA PHE A 33 3.73 -2.06 -10.42
C PHE A 33 3.49 -3.57 -10.39
N ALA A 34 2.22 -3.98 -10.52
CA ALA A 34 1.79 -5.38 -10.53
C ALA A 34 2.34 -6.15 -11.73
N ASP A 35 2.65 -5.46 -12.83
CA ASP A 35 3.33 -6.01 -14.00
C ASP A 35 4.80 -6.40 -13.70
N LYS A 36 5.44 -5.79 -12.70
CA LYS A 36 6.81 -6.07 -12.28
C LYS A 36 6.90 -6.99 -11.07
N VAL A 37 6.10 -6.72 -10.04
CA VAL A 37 6.17 -7.37 -8.73
C VAL A 37 4.78 -7.82 -8.26
N PRO A 38 4.14 -8.77 -8.98
CA PRO A 38 2.71 -9.07 -8.80
C PRO A 38 2.35 -9.44 -7.37
N LYS A 39 3.14 -10.30 -6.71
CA LYS A 39 2.88 -10.73 -5.32
C LYS A 39 3.00 -9.59 -4.31
N THR A 40 3.98 -8.71 -4.50
CA THR A 40 4.21 -7.58 -3.60
C THR A 40 3.13 -6.53 -3.78
N ALA A 41 2.75 -6.23 -5.03
CA ALA A 41 1.67 -5.31 -5.35
C ALA A 41 0.32 -5.81 -4.80
N GLU A 42 0.01 -7.09 -4.97
CA GLU A 42 -1.21 -7.71 -4.46
C GLU A 42 -1.29 -7.66 -2.93
N ASN A 43 -0.18 -7.98 -2.24
CA ASN A 43 -0.12 -7.88 -0.78
C ASN A 43 -0.35 -6.43 -0.29
N PHE A 44 0.33 -5.46 -0.91
CA PHE A 44 0.18 -4.05 -0.53
C PHE A 44 -1.24 -3.53 -0.81
N HIS A 45 -1.83 -3.93 -1.94
CA HIS A 45 -3.22 -3.62 -2.28
C HIS A 45 -4.19 -4.16 -1.22
N ALA A 46 -4.11 -5.46 -0.89
CA ALA A 46 -5.01 -6.09 0.07
C ALA A 46 -4.92 -5.49 1.48
N LEU A 47 -3.70 -5.12 1.93
CA LEU A 47 -3.51 -4.43 3.21
C LEU A 47 -4.03 -2.99 3.19
N SER A 48 -4.02 -2.33 2.03
CA SER A 48 -4.55 -0.97 1.87
C SER A 48 -6.07 -0.94 1.85
N THR A 49 -6.73 -1.92 1.20
CA THR A 49 -8.20 -1.98 1.13
C THR A 49 -8.85 -2.55 2.40
N GLY A 50 -8.09 -3.26 3.22
CA GLY A 50 -8.59 -3.86 4.47
C GLY A 50 -9.46 -5.11 4.23
N GLU A 51 -9.40 -5.71 3.04
CA GLU A 51 -10.12 -6.94 2.68
C GLU A 51 -9.86 -8.08 3.69
N ASN A 52 -8.68 -8.09 4.33
CA ASN A 52 -8.26 -9.11 5.28
C ASN A 52 -8.53 -8.80 6.76
N ARG A 53 -9.44 -7.85 7.07
CA ARG A 53 -9.80 -7.37 8.44
C ARG A 53 -8.69 -6.65 9.21
N ASN A 54 -7.43 -6.93 8.91
CA ASN A 54 -6.24 -6.21 9.36
C ASN A 54 -5.54 -5.57 8.14
N GLY A 55 -4.97 -4.38 8.32
CA GLY A 55 -4.36 -3.62 7.23
C GLY A 55 -3.80 -2.29 7.69
N TYR A 56 -3.48 -1.40 6.75
CA TYR A 56 -2.79 -0.14 7.05
C TYR A 56 -3.68 0.94 7.68
N LYS A 57 -5.01 0.80 7.58
CA LYS A 57 -5.93 1.76 8.17
C LYS A 57 -5.72 1.84 9.69
N VAL A 58 -5.55 3.06 10.21
CA VAL A 58 -5.23 3.35 11.62
C VAL A 58 -3.80 3.02 12.06
N SER A 59 -2.96 2.46 11.18
CA SER A 59 -1.51 2.33 11.46
C SER A 59 -0.79 3.67 11.29
N CYS A 60 0.40 3.82 11.88
CA CYS A 60 1.17 5.05 11.84
C CYS A 60 2.49 4.90 11.07
N PHE A 61 3.07 6.04 10.66
CA PHE A 61 4.47 6.12 10.26
C PHE A 61 5.35 6.18 11.51
N HIS A 62 5.72 5.04 12.06
CA HIS A 62 6.47 4.95 13.33
C HIS A 62 7.93 5.42 13.24
N ARG A 63 8.47 5.64 12.04
CA ARG A 63 9.84 6.15 11.85
C ARG A 63 9.92 7.16 10.72
N ILE A 64 10.31 8.38 11.04
CA ILE A 64 10.46 9.49 10.09
C ILE A 64 11.88 10.04 10.19
N ILE A 65 12.59 10.06 9.06
CA ILE A 65 13.94 10.62 8.96
C ILE A 65 13.94 11.72 7.90
N PRO A 66 14.05 13.00 8.31
CA PRO A 66 14.10 14.13 7.40
C PRO A 66 15.21 13.98 6.35
N GLY A 67 14.90 14.28 5.10
CA GLY A 67 15.84 14.13 3.97
C GLY A 67 16.09 12.68 3.54
N PHE A 68 15.39 11.71 4.13
CA PHE A 68 15.53 10.30 3.76
C PHE A 68 14.19 9.63 3.47
N MET A 69 13.39 9.30 4.49
CA MET A 69 12.16 8.52 4.30
C MET A 69 11.20 8.55 5.50
N CYS A 70 9.96 8.14 5.23
CA CYS A 70 8.95 7.75 6.22
C CYS A 70 8.71 6.24 6.12
N GLN A 71 8.73 5.54 7.26
CA GLN A 71 8.50 4.12 7.37
C GLN A 71 7.30 3.86 8.28
N GLY A 72 6.40 3.01 7.79
CA GLY A 72 5.19 2.56 8.48
C GLY A 72 4.88 1.11 8.09
N GLY A 73 3.61 0.73 8.19
CA GLY A 73 3.15 -0.61 7.82
C GLY A 73 3.34 -1.67 8.91
N ASP A 74 3.79 -1.27 10.09
CA ASP A 74 3.62 -2.05 11.32
C ASP A 74 2.26 -1.68 11.92
N PHE A 75 1.34 -2.64 11.94
CA PHE A 75 -0.07 -2.47 12.29
C PHE A 75 -0.52 -3.40 13.43
N THR A 76 0.44 -4.00 14.14
CA THR A 76 0.19 -4.94 15.24
C THR A 76 0.50 -4.37 16.61
#